data_AF-A0A6J6RQP8-F1
#
_entry.id   AF-A0A6J6RQP8-F1
#
_cell.length_a   1.000
_cell.length_b   1.000
_cell.length_c   1.000
_cell.angle_alpha   90.00
_cell.angle_beta   90.00
_cell.angle_gamma   90.00
#
_symmetry.space_group_name_H-M   'P 1'
#
loop_
_entity.id
_entity.type
_entity.pdbx_description
1 polymer ?
#
loop_
_entity_poly.entity_id
_entity_poly.type
_entity_poly.pdbx_seq_one_letter_code
_entity_poly.pdbx_strand_id
1 'polypeptide(L)' 'MRGDDVKDLEIEAGNYPAFYNQVAAAIRGQGDMPVPVADAMEVARLIDVAREMSIR' A
#
# COMPACT_ATOMS: atom_id res chain seq x y z
N MET A 1 -19.17 28.97 1.56
CA MET A 1 -19.39 28.10 0.39
C MET A 1 -18.28 27.05 0.42
N ARG A 2 -18.59 25.81 0.78
CA ARG A 2 -17.65 24.67 0.77
C ARG A 2 -18.44 23.49 0.23
N GLY A 3 -18.01 22.93 -0.89
CA GLY A 3 -18.56 21.67 -1.43
C GLY A 3 -19.05 21.66 -2.87
N ASP A 4 -18.92 22.74 -3.66
CA ASP A 4 -19.49 22.77 -5.02
C ASP A 4 -18.60 22.11 -6.11
N ASP A 5 -17.38 21.73 -5.78
CA ASP A 5 -16.49 21.01 -6.72
C ASP A 5 -16.64 19.49 -6.53
N VAL A 6 -17.62 18.89 -7.21
CA VAL A 6 -17.72 17.44 -7.38
C VAL A 6 -16.94 17.05 -8.64
N LYS A 7 -15.94 16.19 -8.48
CA LYS A 7 -15.20 15.61 -9.60
C LYS A 7 -15.55 14.14 -9.72
N ASP A 8 -16.00 13.74 -10.90
CA ASP A 8 -16.11 12.33 -11.24
C ASP A 8 -14.70 11.75 -11.34
N LEU A 9 -14.45 10.72 -10.53
CA LEU A 9 -13.19 9.98 -10.53
C LEU A 9 -13.47 8.64 -11.20
N GLU A 10 -12.75 8.34 -12.28
CA GLU A 10 -12.69 6.98 -12.78
C GLU A 10 -11.97 6.12 -11.75
N ILE A 11 -12.65 5.07 -11.29
CA ILE A 11 -12.12 4.11 -10.33
C ILE A 11 -11.99 2.75 -11.00
N GLU A 12 -10.84 2.11 -10.81
CA GLU A 12 -10.65 0.72 -11.15
C GLU A 12 -11.22 -0.18 -10.05
N ALA A 13 -11.70 -1.36 -10.44
CA ALA A 13 -12.13 -2.36 -9.46
C ALA A 13 -10.93 -2.85 -8.65
N GLY A 14 -11.05 -2.87 -7.31
CA GLY A 14 -10.01 -3.37 -6.44
C GLY A 14 -9.70 -4.85 -6.72
N ASN A 15 -8.41 -5.22 -6.67
CA ASN A 15 -7.94 -6.58 -6.98
C ASN A 15 -7.04 -7.16 -5.89
N TYR A 16 -7.59 -7.33 -4.69
CA TYR A 16 -6.90 -8.00 -3.58
C TYR A 16 -6.44 -9.45 -3.88
N PRO A 17 -7.17 -10.26 -4.68
CA PRO A 17 -6.71 -11.60 -5.05
C PRO A 17 -5.35 -11.62 -5.77
N ALA A 18 -5.01 -10.55 -6.50
CA ALA A 18 -3.72 -10.45 -7.17
C ALA A 18 -2.52 -10.58 -6.20
N PHE A 19 -2.65 -10.09 -4.97
CA PHE A 19 -1.61 -10.22 -3.95
C PHE A 19 -1.31 -11.70 -3.66
N TYR A 20 -2.34 -12.50 -3.37
CA TYR A 20 -2.15 -13.91 -3.04
C TYR A 20 -1.68 -14.74 -4.22
N ASN A 21 -2.10 -14.40 -5.44
CA ASN A 21 -1.60 -15.05 -6.66
C ASN A 21 -0.09 -14.82 -6.83
N GLN A 22 0.37 -13.59 -6.58
CA GLN A 22 1.80 -13.25 -6.64
C GLN A 22 2.59 -13.90 -5.50
N VAL A 23 2.07 -13.95 -4.27
CA VAL A 23 2.69 -14.72 -3.17
C VAL A 23 2.84 -16.18 -3.54
N ALA A 24 1.80 -16.81 -4.11
CA ALA A 24 1.87 -18.19 -4.53
C ALA A 24 2.92 -18.43 -5.63
N ALA A 25 3.10 -17.49 -6.55
CA ALA A 25 4.15 -17.53 -7.56
C ALA A 25 5.55 -17.41 -6.92
N ALA A 26 5.73 -16.46 -6.00
CA ALA A 26 6.98 -16.25 -5.28
C ALA A 26 7.42 -17.49 -4.48
N ILE A 27 6.49 -18.11 -3.74
CA ILE A 27 6.75 -19.36 -2.99
C ILE A 27 7.19 -20.49 -3.91
N ARG A 28 6.68 -20.54 -5.16
CA ARG A 28 7.08 -21.53 -6.16
C ARG A 28 8.39 -21.19 -6.89
N GLY A 29 9.04 -20.06 -6.55
CA GLY A 29 10.22 -19.56 -7.24
C GLY A 29 9.93 -19.03 -8.66
N GLN A 30 8.68 -18.67 -8.94
CA GLN A 30 8.18 -18.26 -10.26
C GLN A 30 7.90 -16.75 -10.33
N GLY A 31 8.50 -15.96 -9.45
CA GLY A 31 8.33 -14.51 -9.38
C GLY A 31 8.86 -13.97 -8.06
N ASP A 32 8.75 -12.66 -7.90
CA ASP A 32 9.13 -11.97 -6.67
C ASP A 32 7.94 -11.81 -5.72
N MET A 33 8.23 -11.52 -4.45
CA MET A 33 7.19 -11.15 -3.49
C MET A 33 6.47 -9.88 -3.95
N PRO A 34 5.13 -9.82 -3.89
CA PRO A 34 4.35 -8.68 -4.37
C PRO A 34 4.61 -7.38 -3.59
N VAL A 35 5.08 -7.50 -2.35
CA VAL A 35 5.53 -6.38 -1.52
C VAL A 35 6.89 -6.77 -0.94
N PRO A 36 7.98 -6.08 -1.34
CA PRO A 36 9.29 -6.26 -0.74
C PRO A 36 9.29 -5.94 0.75
N VAL A 37 10.10 -6.68 1.53
CA VAL A 37 10.24 -6.43 2.97
C VAL A 37 10.80 -5.03 3.25
N ALA A 38 11.70 -4.55 2.40
CA ALA A 38 12.31 -3.22 2.55
C ALA A 38 11.25 -2.10 2.56
N ASP A 39 10.23 -2.20 1.69
CA ASP A 39 9.16 -1.21 1.59
C ASP A 39 8.29 -1.22 2.85
N ALA A 40 7.98 -2.40 3.39
CA ALA A 40 7.24 -2.52 4.65
C ALA A 40 8.02 -1.91 5.84
N MET A 41 9.33 -2.12 5.88
CA MET A 41 10.20 -1.54 6.92
C MET A 41 10.30 -0.02 6.82
N GLU A 42 10.38 0.53 5.61
CA GLU A 42 10.41 1.98 5.40
C GLU A 42 9.08 2.63 5.83
N VAL A 43 7.95 2.00 5.51
CA VAL A 43 6.64 2.46 5.99
C VAL A 43 6.58 2.45 7.52
N ALA A 44 7.07 1.39 8.17
CA ALA A 44 7.14 1.33 9.63
C ALA A 44 7.98 2.47 10.23
N ARG A 45 9.14 2.76 9.63
CA ARG A 45 10.01 3.88 10.03
C ARG A 45 9.29 5.23 9.93
N LEU A 46 8.55 5.46 8.85
CA LEU A 46 7.78 6.70 8.65
C LEU A 46 6.68 6.86 9.71
N ILE A 47 6.01 5.76 10.09
CA ILE A 47 5.02 5.77 11.17
C ILE A 47 5.66 6.16 12.51
N ASP A 48 6.85 5.64 12.81
CA ASP A 48 7.56 5.98 14.05
C ASP A 48 7.96 7.46 14.10
N VAL A 49 8.50 8.00 13.00
CA VAL A 49 8.79 9.44 12.89
C VAL A 49 7.52 10.29 13.07
N ALA A 50 6.40 9.88 12.48
CA ALA A 50 5.13 10.59 12.65
C ALA A 50 4.65 10.61 14.11
N ARG A 51 4.85 9.51 14.84
CA ARG A 51 4.52 9.44 16.28
C ARG A 51 5.41 10.36 17.11
N GLU A 52 6.70 10.40 16.83
CA GLU A 52 7.63 11.31 17.54
C GLU A 52 7.25 12.77 17.36
N MET A 53 6.85 13.17 16.14
CA MET A 53 6.39 14.53 15.87
C MET A 53 5.06 14.84 16.54
N SER A 54 4.13 13.89 16.58
CA SER A 54 2.78 14.10 17.14
C SER A 54 2.77 14.24 18.67
N ILE A 55 3.80 13.77 19.37
CA ILE A 55 3.92 13.86 20.83
C ILE A 55 4.55 15.20 21.25
N ARG A 56 4.97 16.04 20.29
CA ARG A 56 5.60 17.34 20.53
C ARG A 56 4.63 18.50 20.34
#